data_AF-A0A5F8GY65-F1
#
_entry.id   AF-A0A5F8GY65-F1
#
_cell.length_a   1.000
_cell.length_b   1.000
_cell.length_c   1.000
_cell.angle_alpha   90.00
_cell.angle_beta   90.00
_cell.angle_gamma   90.00
#
_symmetry.space_group_name_H-M   'P 1'
#
loop_
_entity.id
_entity.type
_entity.pdbx_description
1 polymer ?
#
loop_
_entity_poly.entity_id
_entity_poly.type
_entity_poly.pdbx_seq_one_letter_code
_entity_poly.pdbx_strand_id
1 'polypeptide(L)'
;SFVDGETERPEQTFPGSYKLWNPGTNHPQRSPYLSTRGNDINSKRGFSQEGFANYAANKYDEEKNPSGIINLGVSENKLCFDLLSNRLNQCDMHYIEPSLLQYSEWRGHMFLREEIARFLTYYGKAPTRLKPENVSCWPYTLWSPANPRKKCL
;
A
#
# COMPACT_ATOMS: atom_id res chain seq x y z
N SER A 1 19.38 -49.51 -6.00
CA SER A 1 18.64 -49.22 -7.23
C SER A 1 17.20 -48.93 -6.88
N PHE A 2 16.93 -47.68 -6.53
CA PHE A 2 15.59 -47.13 -6.40
C PHE A 2 15.51 -46.01 -7.43
N VAL A 3 14.54 -46.12 -8.33
CA VAL A 3 14.34 -45.23 -9.47
C VAL A 3 13.22 -44.29 -9.05
N ASP A 4 13.55 -43.06 -8.71
CA ASP A 4 12.54 -42.01 -8.52
C ASP A 4 12.45 -41.23 -9.83
N GLY A 5 11.33 -41.41 -10.53
CA GLY A 5 11.00 -40.70 -11.75
C GLY A 5 10.65 -39.25 -11.43
N GLU A 6 11.51 -38.33 -11.86
CA GLU A 6 11.18 -36.92 -11.94
C GLU A 6 10.09 -36.72 -13.00
N THR A 7 8.85 -36.52 -12.56
CA THR A 7 7.82 -35.97 -13.43
C THR A 7 7.99 -34.44 -13.40
N GLU A 8 8.65 -33.91 -14.41
CA GLU A 8 8.73 -32.48 -14.68
C GLU A 8 7.31 -31.90 -14.79
N ARG A 9 6.91 -31.09 -13.80
CA ARG A 9 5.73 -30.22 -13.94
C ARG A 9 6.10 -29.09 -14.90
N PRO A 10 5.32 -28.82 -15.96
CA PRO A 10 5.62 -27.69 -16.82
C PRO A 10 5.53 -26.40 -16.01
N GLU A 11 6.66 -25.68 -15.99
CA GLU A 11 6.77 -24.32 -15.51
C GLU A 11 5.73 -23.48 -16.27
N GLN A 12 4.69 -23.03 -15.56
CA GLN A 12 3.73 -22.08 -16.10
C GLN A 12 4.42 -20.72 -16.19
N THR A 13 5.16 -20.53 -17.27
CA THR A 13 5.61 -19.23 -17.72
C THR A 13 4.38 -18.41 -18.04
N PHE A 14 3.97 -17.54 -17.12
CA PHE A 14 2.90 -16.56 -17.37
C PHE A 14 3.35 -15.68 -18.55
N PRO A 15 2.75 -15.81 -19.74
CA PRO A 15 3.16 -15.03 -20.88
C PRO A 15 2.82 -13.58 -20.61
N GLY A 16 3.74 -12.71 -21.01
CA GLY A 16 3.79 -11.31 -20.66
C GLY A 16 2.47 -10.56 -20.81
N SER A 17 2.36 -9.52 -19.98
CA SER A 17 1.48 -8.36 -20.12
C SER A 17 0.84 -8.28 -21.52
N TYR A 18 -0.44 -8.62 -21.62
CA TYR A 18 -1.20 -8.38 -22.83
C TYR A 18 -1.20 -6.86 -23.07
N LYS A 19 -0.35 -6.41 -23.99
CA LYS A 19 -0.48 -5.10 -24.58
C LYS A 19 -1.75 -5.12 -25.45
N LEU A 20 -2.92 -4.93 -24.84
CA LEU A 20 -4.13 -4.53 -25.57
C LEU A 20 -4.00 -3.04 -25.91
N TRP A 21 -3.08 -2.72 -26.82
CA TRP A 21 -2.99 -1.41 -27.44
C TRP A 21 -3.51 -1.55 -28.87
N ASN A 22 -4.74 -1.09 -29.10
CA ASN A 22 -5.29 -0.99 -30.46
C ASN A 22 -4.97 0.42 -30.98
N PRO A 23 -4.15 0.58 -32.03
CA PRO A 23 -3.73 1.90 -32.53
C PRO A 23 -4.85 2.71 -33.23
N GLY A 24 -6.10 2.25 -33.21
CA GLY A 24 -7.23 2.90 -33.87
C GLY A 24 -8.26 3.57 -32.95
N THR A 25 -8.23 3.30 -31.64
CA THR A 25 -9.14 3.93 -30.68
C THR A 25 -8.38 4.26 -29.41
N ASN A 26 -8.37 5.52 -29.00
CA ASN A 26 -7.72 6.00 -27.76
C ASN A 26 -8.41 5.49 -26.47
N HIS A 27 -9.05 4.31 -26.51
CA HIS A 27 -9.74 3.70 -25.37
C HIS A 27 -9.13 2.33 -25.03
N PRO A 28 -8.65 2.15 -23.79
CA PRO A 28 -8.25 0.83 -23.31
C PRO A 28 -9.46 -0.11 -23.36
N GLN A 29 -9.28 -1.24 -24.02
CA GLN A 29 -10.32 -2.26 -24.18
C GLN A 29 -10.75 -2.79 -22.81
N ARG A 30 -12.06 -2.89 -22.59
CA ARG A 30 -12.62 -3.43 -21.34
C ARG A 30 -12.38 -4.93 -21.27
N SER A 31 -11.87 -5.40 -20.14
CA SER A 31 -11.68 -6.83 -19.88
C SER A 31 -13.03 -7.47 -19.50
N PRO A 32 -13.41 -8.60 -20.11
CA PRO A 32 -14.62 -9.34 -19.73
C PRO A 32 -14.48 -10.00 -18.34
N TYR A 33 -13.25 -10.12 -17.82
CA TYR A 33 -12.96 -10.72 -16.51
C TYR A 33 -13.05 -9.72 -15.35
N LEU A 34 -13.25 -8.43 -15.65
CA LEU A 34 -13.34 -7.37 -14.64
C LEU A 34 -14.77 -6.86 -14.53
N SER A 35 -15.17 -6.53 -13.29
CA SER A 35 -16.39 -5.76 -13.06
C SER A 35 -16.32 -4.40 -13.77
N THR A 36 -17.47 -3.76 -13.99
CA THR A 36 -17.55 -2.39 -14.54
C THR A 36 -16.61 -1.43 -13.81
N ARG A 37 -16.60 -1.46 -12.46
CA ARG A 37 -15.70 -0.64 -11.65
C ARG A 37 -14.22 -1.00 -11.88
N GLY A 38 -13.89 -2.29 -12.00
CA GLY A 38 -12.53 -2.73 -12.28
C GLY A 38 -12.03 -2.24 -13.63
N ASN A 39 -12.89 -2.31 -14.65
CA ASN A 39 -12.63 -1.76 -15.97
C ASN A 39 -12.49 -0.24 -15.97
N ASP A 40 -13.29 0.48 -15.17
CA ASP A 40 -13.21 1.94 -15.04
C ASP A 40 -11.95 2.41 -14.31
N ILE A 41 -11.39 1.61 -13.41
CA ILE A 41 -10.10 1.90 -12.77
C ILE A 41 -8.97 1.58 -13.75
N ASN A 42 -9.04 0.44 -14.43
CA ASN A 42 -8.04 0.03 -15.41
C ASN A 42 -7.93 1.02 -16.59
N SER A 43 -9.05 1.64 -16.97
CA SER A 43 -9.07 2.63 -18.05
C SER A 43 -8.56 4.01 -17.65
N LYS A 44 -8.48 4.31 -16.35
CA LYS A 44 -8.01 5.58 -15.83
C LYS A 44 -6.49 5.55 -15.65
N ARG A 45 -5.77 6.14 -16.60
CA ARG A 45 -4.39 6.60 -16.36
C ARG A 45 -4.47 7.94 -15.63
N GLY A 46 -4.06 7.97 -14.37
CA GLY A 46 -4.03 9.20 -13.60
C GLY A 46 -2.91 10.12 -14.07
N PHE A 47 -3.12 11.44 -14.07
CA PHE A 47 -2.10 12.45 -14.39
C PHE A 47 -0.81 12.27 -13.56
N SER A 48 -0.96 11.87 -12.29
CA SER A 48 0.16 11.56 -11.39
C SER A 48 1.02 10.37 -11.88
N GLN A 49 0.44 9.43 -12.62
CA GLN A 49 1.11 8.20 -13.04
C GLN A 49 2.15 8.45 -14.15
N GLU A 50 1.89 9.38 -15.06
CA GLU A 50 2.84 9.75 -16.13
C GLU A 50 4.03 10.54 -15.57
N GLY A 51 3.77 11.54 -14.73
CA GLY A 51 4.84 12.30 -14.05
C GLY A 51 5.71 11.40 -13.15
N PHE A 52 5.09 10.47 -12.44
CA PHE A 52 5.81 9.49 -11.63
C PHE A 52 6.62 8.50 -12.49
N ALA A 53 6.08 8.03 -13.63
CA ALA A 53 6.82 7.15 -14.53
C ALA A 53 8.04 7.84 -15.16
N ASN A 54 7.88 9.10 -15.58
CA ASN A 54 8.99 9.90 -16.11
C ASN A 54 10.06 10.16 -15.04
N TYR A 55 9.64 10.50 -13.82
CA TYR A 55 10.54 10.60 -12.67
C TYR A 55 11.28 9.28 -12.41
N ALA A 56 10.59 8.15 -12.41
CA ALA A 56 11.21 6.85 -12.15
C ALA A 56 12.26 6.47 -13.21
N ALA A 57 12.03 6.84 -14.47
CA ALA A 57 12.95 6.59 -15.57
C ALA A 57 14.16 7.56 -15.58
N ASN A 58 13.99 8.79 -15.10
CA ASN A 58 15.03 9.83 -15.10
C ASN A 58 15.15 10.49 -13.73
N LYS A 59 15.44 9.70 -12.70
CA LYS A 59 15.53 10.19 -11.32
C LYS A 59 16.77 11.06 -11.13
N TYR A 60 16.60 12.21 -10.47
CA TYR A 60 17.70 13.04 -10.01
C TYR A 60 18.59 12.30 -8.99
N ASP A 61 19.89 12.40 -9.19
CA ASP A 61 20.93 11.94 -8.26
C ASP A 61 22.10 12.92 -8.32
N GLU A 62 22.59 13.37 -7.17
CA GLU A 62 23.60 14.45 -7.10
C GLU A 62 24.91 14.08 -7.81
N GLU A 63 25.29 12.81 -7.79
CA GLU A 63 26.54 12.34 -8.39
C GLU A 63 26.30 11.70 -9.77
N LYS A 64 25.25 10.90 -9.91
CA LYS A 64 25.01 10.05 -11.09
C LYS A 64 24.15 10.74 -12.14
N ASN A 65 23.26 11.65 -11.74
CA ASN A 65 22.31 12.29 -12.66
C ASN A 65 21.82 13.65 -12.14
N PRO A 66 22.70 14.67 -12.12
CA PRO A 66 22.35 16.00 -11.61
C PRO A 66 21.33 16.74 -12.48
N SER A 67 21.08 16.26 -13.71
CA SER A 67 20.05 16.79 -14.61
C SER A 67 18.74 16.01 -14.55
N GLY A 68 18.62 15.05 -13.61
CA GLY A 68 17.42 14.24 -13.46
C GLY A 68 16.25 15.00 -12.86
N ILE A 69 15.08 14.35 -12.86
CA ILE A 69 13.82 14.88 -12.37
C ILE A 69 13.79 14.75 -10.84
N ILE A 70 13.47 15.86 -10.17
CA ILE A 70 13.26 15.93 -8.72
C ILE A 70 11.78 15.65 -8.41
N ASN A 71 11.51 14.71 -7.51
CA ASN A 71 10.14 14.40 -7.10
C ASN A 71 9.64 15.38 -6.04
N LEU A 72 8.76 16.29 -6.46
CA LEU A 72 8.00 17.19 -5.58
C LEU A 72 6.51 16.83 -5.53
N GLY A 73 6.09 15.76 -6.22
CA GLY A 73 4.70 15.35 -6.34
C GLY A 73 4.22 14.41 -5.24
N VAL A 74 5.11 13.96 -4.35
CA VAL A 74 4.81 13.03 -3.26
C VAL A 74 5.04 13.72 -1.91
N SER A 75 3.99 13.77 -1.08
CA SER A 75 4.05 14.27 0.29
C SER A 75 4.61 13.22 1.24
N GLU A 76 5.91 12.92 1.11
CA GLU A 76 6.63 11.99 1.97
C GLU A 76 7.46 12.74 3.01
N ASN A 77 7.39 12.35 4.28
CA ASN A 77 8.24 12.89 5.34
C ASN A 77 9.48 12.02 5.54
N LYS A 78 10.66 12.54 5.18
CA LYS A 78 11.97 11.89 5.38
C LYS A 78 12.77 12.45 6.55
N LEU A 79 12.29 13.52 7.19
CA LEU A 79 13.04 14.27 8.20
C LEU A 79 13.20 13.50 9.51
N CYS A 80 12.28 12.58 9.82
CA CYS A 80 12.27 11.84 11.09
C CYS A 80 12.75 10.39 10.93
N PHE A 81 13.46 10.05 9.85
CA PHE A 81 13.88 8.68 9.57
C PHE A 81 14.87 8.15 10.62
N ASP A 82 15.79 9.01 11.06
CA ASP A 82 16.77 8.73 12.11
C ASP A 82 16.10 8.37 13.45
N LEU A 83 15.10 9.15 13.86
CA LEU A 83 14.35 8.93 15.10
C LEU A 83 13.59 7.60 15.07
N LEU A 84 12.90 7.32 13.96
CA LEU A 84 12.13 6.08 13.79
C LEU A 84 13.05 4.87 13.69
N SER A 85 14.15 4.97 12.93
CA SER A 85 15.12 3.87 12.80
C SER A 85 15.76 3.54 14.14
N ASN A 86 16.15 4.55 14.92
CA ASN A 86 16.67 4.35 16.27
C ASN A 86 15.64 3.63 17.15
N ARG A 87 14.38 4.09 17.18
CA ARG A 87 13.32 3.48 18.00
C ARG A 87 13.05 2.02 17.61
N LEU A 88 13.01 1.71 16.31
CA LEU A 88 12.71 0.37 15.81
C LEU A 88 13.84 -0.65 16.06
N ASN A 89 15.08 -0.18 16.23
CA ASN A 89 16.25 -1.02 16.50
C ASN A 89 16.48 -1.30 18.00
N GLN A 90 15.59 -0.83 18.89
CA GLN A 90 15.70 -1.08 20.32
C GLN A 90 15.21 -2.49 20.67
N CYS A 91 15.83 -3.11 21.68
CA CYS A 91 15.56 -4.51 22.06
C CYS A 91 14.09 -4.79 22.43
N ASP A 92 13.38 -3.80 22.96
CA ASP A 92 11.96 -3.91 23.31
C ASP A 92 11.06 -4.10 22.09
N MET A 93 11.47 -3.62 20.91
CA MET A 93 10.73 -3.80 19.66
C MET A 93 10.89 -5.20 19.03
N HIS A 94 11.87 -5.99 19.48
CA HIS A 94 12.07 -7.36 19.02
C HIS A 94 11.24 -8.39 19.79
N TYR A 95 10.46 -7.96 20.78
CA TYR A 95 9.57 -8.83 21.53
C TYR A 95 8.26 -9.07 20.77
N ILE A 96 7.99 -10.33 20.41
CA ILE A 96 6.75 -10.75 19.74
C ILE A 96 5.98 -11.69 20.67
N GLU A 97 4.80 -11.26 21.09
CA GLU A 97 3.87 -12.11 21.82
C GLU A 97 3.07 -12.99 20.83
N PRO A 98 2.78 -14.27 21.15
CA PRO A 98 1.98 -15.15 20.28
C PRO A 98 0.59 -14.60 19.89
N SER A 99 0.01 -13.71 20.70
CA SER A 99 -1.27 -13.06 20.39
C SER A 99 -1.18 -12.06 19.24
N LEU A 100 0.00 -11.50 18.95
CA LEU A 100 0.24 -10.59 17.82
C LEU A 100 0.30 -11.32 16.47
N LEU A 101 0.51 -12.64 16.50
CA LEU A 101 0.50 -13.50 15.31
C LEU A 101 -0.93 -13.89 14.90
N GLN A 102 -1.91 -13.60 15.76
CA GLN A 102 -3.31 -13.87 15.51
C GLN A 102 -4.01 -12.61 15.01
N TYR A 103 -5.06 -12.79 14.21
CA TYR A 103 -5.88 -11.66 13.80
C TYR A 103 -6.46 -10.96 15.02
N SER A 104 -6.21 -9.66 15.10
CA SER A 104 -6.84 -8.81 16.11
C SER A 104 -8.35 -8.73 15.89
N GLU A 105 -9.07 -8.20 16.88
CA GLU A 105 -10.40 -7.65 16.67
C GLU A 105 -10.41 -6.73 15.43
N TRP A 106 -11.54 -6.62 14.73
CA TRP A 106 -11.68 -5.85 13.49
C TRP A 106 -11.33 -4.34 13.62
N ARG A 107 -11.25 -3.81 14.85
CA ARG A 107 -10.80 -2.44 15.15
C ARG A 107 -9.29 -2.30 15.31
N GLY A 108 -8.55 -3.40 15.39
CA GLY A 108 -7.15 -3.45 15.81
C GLY A 108 -6.99 -3.73 17.30
N HIS A 109 -5.77 -4.07 17.70
CA HIS A 109 -5.43 -4.36 19.09
C HIS A 109 -5.69 -3.17 20.03
N MET A 110 -6.22 -3.44 21.23
CA MET A 110 -6.58 -2.41 22.21
C MET A 110 -5.37 -1.56 22.63
N PHE A 111 -4.23 -2.19 22.94
CA PHE A 111 -3.03 -1.48 23.37
C PHE A 111 -2.61 -0.41 22.35
N LEU A 112 -2.67 -0.74 21.05
CA LEU A 112 -2.33 0.20 19.99
C LEU A 112 -3.33 1.36 19.92
N ARG A 113 -4.63 1.08 20.06
CA ARG A 113 -5.68 2.11 20.06
C ARG A 113 -5.55 3.08 21.23
N GLU A 114 -5.14 2.59 22.40
CA GLU A 114 -4.83 3.42 23.57
C GLU A 114 -3.65 4.35 23.30
N GLU A 115 -2.55 3.82 22.77
CA GLU A 115 -1.37 4.60 22.39
C GLU A 115 -1.71 5.68 21.35
N ILE A 116 -2.48 5.33 20.32
CA ILE A 116 -2.92 6.27 19.27
C ILE A 116 -3.82 7.37 19.86
N ALA A 117 -4.81 7.00 20.67
CA ALA A 117 -5.71 7.97 21.30
C ALA A 117 -4.93 8.95 22.18
N ARG A 118 -3.93 8.44 22.92
CA ARG A 118 -3.03 9.26 23.74
C ARG A 118 -2.18 10.18 22.86
N PHE A 119 -1.50 9.63 21.87
CA PHE A 119 -0.66 10.38 20.96
C PHE A 119 -1.39 11.55 20.29
N LEU A 120 -2.58 11.29 19.74
CA LEU A 120 -3.40 12.31 19.09
C LEU A 120 -3.94 13.36 20.07
N THR A 121 -4.25 12.96 21.30
CA THR A 121 -4.70 13.91 22.33
C THR A 121 -3.57 14.87 22.72
N TYR A 122 -2.38 14.35 23.06
CA TYR A 122 -1.29 15.17 23.57
C TYR A 122 -0.47 15.85 22.49
N TYR A 123 -0.01 15.11 21.48
CA TYR A 123 0.85 15.63 20.41
C TYR A 123 0.04 16.17 19.24
N GLY A 124 -1.04 15.48 18.87
CA GLY A 124 -1.98 15.94 17.85
C GLY A 124 -2.86 17.11 18.30
N LYS A 125 -2.83 17.46 19.60
CA LYS A 125 -3.64 18.53 20.21
C LYS A 125 -5.12 18.43 19.84
N ALA A 126 -5.66 17.21 19.85
CA ALA A 126 -7.07 17.00 19.55
C ALA A 126 -7.95 17.87 20.48
N PRO A 127 -9.03 18.47 19.95
CA PRO A 127 -9.87 19.41 20.70
C PRO A 127 -10.56 18.76 21.90
N THR A 128 -10.76 17.44 21.86
CA THR A 128 -11.32 16.64 22.94
C THR A 128 -10.47 15.38 23.13
N ARG A 129 -10.32 14.95 24.39
CA ARG A 129 -9.63 13.71 24.72
C ARG A 129 -10.26 12.52 24.00
N LEU A 130 -9.45 11.78 23.25
CA LEU A 130 -9.89 10.63 22.48
C LEU A 130 -10.07 9.41 23.39
N LYS A 131 -11.17 8.69 23.16
CA LYS A 131 -11.47 7.40 23.78
C LYS A 131 -10.96 6.27 22.88
N PRO A 132 -10.20 5.28 23.40
CA PRO A 132 -9.66 4.17 22.59
C PRO A 132 -10.74 3.35 21.87
N GLU A 133 -11.96 3.31 22.40
CA GLU A 133 -13.10 2.61 21.82
C GLU A 133 -13.58 3.27 20.51
N ASN A 134 -13.27 4.56 20.33
CA ASN A 134 -13.61 5.35 19.15
C ASN A 134 -12.50 5.32 18.08
N VAL A 135 -11.37 4.66 18.36
CA VAL A 135 -10.27 4.49 17.40
C VAL A 135 -10.45 3.16 16.67
N SER A 136 -10.29 3.18 15.35
CA SER A 136 -10.33 1.98 14.50
C SER A 136 -9.16 2.01 13.53
N CYS A 137 -8.37 0.94 13.49
CA CYS A 137 -7.22 0.81 12.61
C CYS A 137 -7.67 0.19 11.29
N TRP A 138 -7.63 0.96 10.20
CA TRP A 138 -7.95 0.47 8.86
C TRP A 138 -6.72 0.54 7.95
N PRO A 139 -6.39 -0.54 7.22
CA PRO A 139 -5.52 -0.38 6.07
C PRO A 139 -6.28 0.44 5.02
N TYR A 140 -5.59 1.41 4.41
CA TYR A 140 -6.14 2.35 3.42
C TYR A 140 -6.89 1.67 2.25
N THR A 141 -6.72 0.37 2.05
CA THR A 141 -7.33 -0.42 0.98
C THR A 141 -8.71 -1.01 1.29
N LEU A 142 -9.15 -1.09 2.56
CA LEU A 142 -10.40 -1.81 2.89
C LEU A 142 -11.65 -0.91 2.97
N TRP A 143 -11.51 0.35 3.39
CA TRP A 143 -12.65 1.26 3.60
C TRP A 143 -12.62 2.44 2.62
N SER A 144 -13.47 2.40 1.60
CA SER A 144 -13.80 3.56 0.77
C SER A 144 -15.24 3.97 1.07
N PRO A 145 -15.52 5.21 1.51
CA PRO A 145 -16.87 5.71 1.77
C PRO A 145 -17.78 5.72 0.53
N ALA A 146 -17.20 5.59 -0.66
CA ALA A 146 -17.90 5.67 -1.93
C ALA A 146 -18.69 4.38 -2.30
N ASN A 147 -18.90 3.45 -1.37
CA ASN A 147 -19.70 2.25 -1.63
C ASN A 147 -20.72 1.95 -0.51
N PRO A 148 -21.99 2.40 -0.65
CA PRO A 148 -23.03 2.14 0.35
C PRO A 148 -23.43 0.66 0.48
N ARG A 149 -22.94 -0.25 -0.39
CA ARG A 149 -23.30 -1.67 -0.35
C ARG A 149 -22.46 -2.54 0.60
N LYS A 150 -21.48 -1.98 1.32
CA LYS A 150 -20.67 -2.75 2.29
C LYS A 150 -21.19 -2.68 3.73
N LYS A 151 -22.41 -2.19 3.96
CA LYS A 151 -23.06 -2.12 5.29
C LYS A 151 -23.86 -3.37 5.70
N CYS A 152 -23.90 -4.41 4.86
CA CYS A 152 -24.60 -5.65 5.20
C CYS A 152 -23.58 -6.79 5.29
N LEU A 153 -23.08 -7.01 6.51
CA LEU A 153 -22.82 -8.30 7.15
C LEU A 153 -22.59 -8.04 8.64
#